data_AF-A0A2G7LRC6-F1
#
_entry.id   AF-A0A2G7LRC6-F1
#
_cell.length_a   1.000
_cell.length_b   1.000
_cell.length_c   1.000
_cell.angle_alpha   90.00
_cell.angle_beta   90.00
_cell.angle_gamma   90.00
#
_symmetry.space_group_name_H-M   'P 1'
#
loop_
_entity.id
_entity.type
_entity.pdbx_description
1 polymer ?
#
loop_
_entity_poly.entity_id
_entity_poly.type
_entity_poly.pdbx_seq_one_letter_code
_entity_poly.pdbx_strand_id
1 'polypeptide(L)'
;MEPITVLSDGSRGIDYDNMIALLNEWITDEQREHAMKREKNVNNEEGEEWGKAHYCIVDYQDAGQAVSAANAIRAFMPQIPLLVITDFQSLIRKRHLQLITGTGLIKMILWHEKEPDSLIVEIQRWLHSFAYKTKTAQPSTQSMRR
;
A
#
# COMPACT_ATOMS: atom_id res chain seq x y z
N MET A 1 -6.50 -13.28 5.54
CA MET A 1 -5.98 -12.02 6.11
C MET A 1 -6.58 -10.88 5.32
N GLU A 2 -6.94 -9.79 6.00
CA GLU A 2 -7.48 -8.59 5.36
C GLU A 2 -6.41 -7.96 4.44
N PRO A 3 -6.79 -7.42 3.27
CA PRO A 3 -5.85 -6.89 2.28
C PRO A 3 -5.17 -5.58 2.71
N ILE A 4 -5.73 -4.88 3.71
CA ILE A 4 -5.22 -3.63 4.27
C ILE A 4 -5.19 -3.77 5.79
N THR A 5 -4.04 -3.46 6.41
CA THR A 5 -3.90 -3.36 7.87
C THR A 5 -3.66 -1.91 8.26
N VAL A 6 -4.34 -1.43 9.31
CA VAL A 6 -4.16 -0.06 9.82
C VAL A 6 -3.52 -0.11 11.20
N LEU A 7 -2.46 0.67 11.37
CA LEU A 7 -1.92 1.03 12.68
C LEU A 7 -2.18 2.51 12.91
N SER A 8 -3.08 2.83 13.84
CA SER A 8 -3.43 4.21 14.16
C SER A 8 -3.51 4.46 15.67
N ASP A 9 -3.23 5.69 16.09
CA ASP A 9 -3.54 6.20 17.44
C ASP A 9 -4.94 6.80 17.56
N GLY A 10 -5.70 6.85 16.47
CA GLY A 10 -7.06 7.40 16.40
C GLY A 10 -7.15 8.92 16.51
N SER A 11 -6.01 9.63 16.63
CA SER A 11 -5.97 11.07 16.91
C SER A 11 -6.65 11.93 15.83
N ARG A 12 -6.67 11.45 14.59
CA ARG A 12 -7.24 12.16 13.43
C ARG A 12 -8.72 11.89 13.19
N GLY A 13 -9.32 10.94 13.91
CA GLY A 13 -10.74 10.58 13.74
C GLY A 13 -11.10 10.07 12.34
N ILE A 14 -10.14 9.49 11.62
CA ILE A 14 -10.39 8.90 10.30
C ILE A 14 -11.23 7.63 10.48
N ASP A 15 -12.36 7.55 9.77
CA ASP A 15 -13.22 6.36 9.73
C ASP A 15 -12.59 5.29 8.82
N TYR A 16 -11.60 4.57 9.38
CA TYR A 16 -10.89 3.50 8.70
C TYR A 16 -11.81 2.35 8.31
N ASP A 17 -12.83 2.04 9.12
CA ASP A 17 -13.72 0.92 8.85
C ASP A 17 -14.51 1.16 7.56
N ASN A 18 -15.13 2.33 7.42
CA ASN A 18 -15.83 2.70 6.20
C ASN A 18 -14.88 2.84 5.00
N MET A 19 -13.71 3.47 5.20
CA MET A 19 -12.74 3.64 4.13
C MET A 19 -12.22 2.29 3.61
N ILE A 20 -11.88 1.35 4.50
CA ILE A 20 -11.40 0.02 4.12
C ILE A 20 -12.49 -0.76 3.40
N ALA A 21 -13.76 -0.64 3.82
CA ALA A 21 -14.87 -1.28 3.11
C ALA A 21 -14.94 -0.83 1.63
N LEU A 22 -14.86 0.49 1.38
CA LEU A 22 -14.84 1.06 0.03
C LEU A 22 -13.61 0.62 -0.79
N LEU A 23 -12.44 0.59 -0.15
CA LEU A 23 -11.20 0.14 -0.81
C LEU A 23 -11.26 -1.36 -1.16
N ASN A 24 -11.84 -2.19 -0.29
CA ASN A 24 -11.95 -3.62 -0.49
C ASN A 24 -12.94 -3.97 -1.60
N GLU A 25 -14.08 -3.27 -1.68
CA GLU A 25 -15.03 -3.40 -2.79
C GLU A 25 -14.32 -3.12 -4.12
N TRP A 26 -13.59 -2.01 -4.18
CA TRP A 26 -12.81 -1.63 -5.36
C TRP A 26 -11.71 -2.65 -5.73
N ILE A 27 -10.91 -3.11 -4.75
CA ILE A 27 -9.88 -4.14 -4.98
C ILE A 27 -10.52 -5.42 -5.56
N THR A 28 -11.68 -5.81 -5.03
CA THR A 28 -12.39 -7.02 -5.47
C THR A 28 -12.91 -6.87 -6.90
N ASP A 29 -13.47 -5.71 -7.25
CA ASP A 29 -14.00 -5.44 -8.57
C ASP A 29 -12.90 -5.35 -9.64
N GLU A 30 -11.75 -4.72 -9.34
CA GLU A 30 -10.60 -4.72 -10.25
C GLU A 30 -10.05 -6.13 -10.49
N GLN A 31 -9.98 -6.96 -9.43
CA GLN A 31 -9.56 -8.35 -9.55
C GLN A 31 -10.54 -9.17 -10.41
N ARG A 32 -11.86 -8.95 -10.25
CA ARG A 32 -12.91 -9.58 -11.06
C ARG A 32 -12.84 -9.18 -12.53
N GLU A 33 -12.68 -7.89 -12.84
CA GLU A 33 -12.51 -7.44 -14.22
C GLU A 33 -11.26 -8.02 -14.89
N HIS A 34 -10.17 -8.16 -14.13
CA HIS A 34 -8.93 -8.74 -14.63
C HIS A 34 -9.05 -10.26 -14.88
N ALA A 35 -9.83 -10.96 -14.05
CA ALA A 35 -10.16 -12.37 -14.27
C ALA A 35 -11.03 -12.58 -15.52
N MET A 36 -12.08 -11.75 -15.70
CA MET A 36 -12.95 -11.81 -16.89
C MET A 36 -12.22 -11.48 -18.20
N LYS A 37 -11.19 -10.61 -18.15
CA LYS A 37 -10.34 -10.31 -19.32
C LYS A 37 -9.37 -11.45 -19.66
N ARG A 38 -9.00 -12.30 -18.69
CA ARG A 38 -8.18 -13.51 -18.92
C ARG A 38 -8.96 -14.66 -19.54
N GLU A 39 -10.24 -14.81 -19.23
CA GLU A 39 -11.10 -15.86 -19.82
C GLU A 39 -11.37 -15.68 -21.32
N LYS A 40 -11.08 -14.51 -21.90
CA LYS A 40 -11.14 -14.28 -23.36
C LYS A 40 -9.83 -14.56 -24.11
N ASN A 41 -8.73 -14.81 -23.43
CA ASN A 41 -7.43 -15.14 -24.04
C ASN A 41 -6.89 -16.44 -23.43
N VAL A 42 -7.37 -17.58 -23.95
CA VAL A 42 -6.80 -18.89 -23.66
C VAL A 42 -5.49 -19.03 -24.43
N ASN A 43 -4.36 -18.87 -23.74
CA ASN A 43 -3.23 -19.82 -23.71
C ASN A 43 -1.99 -19.20 -23.06
N ASN A 44 -1.35 -20.01 -22.22
CA ASN A 44 0.01 -19.89 -21.68
C ASN A 44 0.25 -18.81 -20.62
N GLU A 45 0.15 -19.20 -19.35
CA GLU A 45 1.30 -19.53 -18.48
C GLU A 45 0.78 -19.72 -17.06
N GLU A 46 0.78 -20.98 -16.62
CA GLU A 46 0.68 -21.34 -15.21
C GLU A 46 1.97 -20.89 -14.52
N GLY A 47 1.81 -19.91 -13.64
CA GLY A 47 2.86 -19.30 -12.83
C GLY A 47 2.22 -18.58 -11.65
N GLU A 48 1.49 -19.36 -10.85
CA GLU A 48 0.88 -18.95 -9.59
C GLU A 48 1.94 -18.47 -8.59
N GLU A 49 1.85 -17.20 -8.19
CA GLU A 49 1.76 -16.79 -6.79
C GLU A 49 1.33 -15.30 -6.77
N TRP A 50 0.07 -15.03 -7.13
CA TRP A 50 -0.57 -13.73 -6.88
C TRP A 50 -1.12 -13.62 -5.44
N GLY A 51 -0.45 -14.30 -4.51
CA GLY A 51 -0.77 -14.32 -3.10
C GLY A 51 0.03 -13.26 -2.33
N LYS A 52 -0.70 -12.37 -1.63
CA LYS A 52 -0.26 -11.50 -0.50
C LYS A 52 0.19 -10.06 -0.80
N ALA A 53 -0.58 -9.28 -1.57
CA ALA A 53 -0.53 -7.82 -1.37
C ALA A 53 -1.25 -7.51 -0.05
N HIS A 54 -0.50 -7.17 1.01
CA HIS A 54 -1.05 -6.73 2.29
C HIS A 54 -0.47 -5.34 2.53
N TYR A 55 -1.24 -4.31 2.20
CA TYR A 55 -0.82 -2.92 2.39
C TYR A 55 -0.96 -2.57 3.86
N CYS A 56 -0.06 -1.73 4.38
CA CYS A 56 -0.24 -1.19 5.71
C CYS A 56 -0.33 0.34 5.70
N ILE A 57 -1.36 0.85 6.36
CA ILE A 57 -1.53 2.27 6.65
C ILE A 57 -1.01 2.51 8.07
N VAL A 58 -0.10 3.48 8.20
CA VAL A 58 0.48 3.92 9.46
C VAL A 58 0.05 5.36 9.71
N ASP A 59 -0.73 5.57 10.75
CA ASP A 59 -1.37 6.84 11.08
C ASP A 59 -1.13 7.20 12.55
N TYR A 60 -0.01 7.84 12.83
CA TYR A 60 0.28 8.36 14.16
C TYR A 60 0.48 9.87 14.07
N GLN A 61 0.10 10.59 15.12
CA GLN A 61 0.40 12.03 15.21
C GLN A 61 1.88 12.25 15.52
N ASP A 62 2.47 11.39 16.35
CA ASP A 62 3.90 11.41 16.67
C ASP A 62 4.74 10.68 15.62
N ALA A 63 5.84 11.33 15.21
CA ALA A 63 6.73 10.77 14.20
C ALA A 63 7.54 9.57 14.71
N GLY A 64 7.92 9.56 16.00
CA GLY A 64 8.63 8.44 16.61
C GLY A 64 7.76 7.19 16.63
N GLN A 65 6.50 7.34 17.03
CA GLN A 65 5.51 6.26 17.02
C GLN A 65 5.24 5.74 15.61
N ALA A 66 5.05 6.63 14.62
CA ALA A 66 4.89 6.21 13.23
C ALA A 66 6.07 5.38 12.73
N VAL A 67 7.31 5.85 12.97
CA VAL A 67 8.53 5.13 12.57
C VAL A 67 8.67 3.80 13.32
N SER A 68 8.39 3.80 14.63
CA SER A 68 8.46 2.59 15.46
C SER A 68 7.45 1.53 14.99
N ALA A 69 6.20 1.92 14.76
CA ALA A 69 5.14 1.06 14.27
C ALA A 69 5.47 0.47 12.89
N ALA A 70 5.95 1.32 11.98
CA ALA A 70 6.39 0.91 10.64
C ALA A 70 7.53 -0.12 10.68
N ASN A 71 8.55 0.13 11.53
CA ASN A 71 9.68 -0.77 11.69
C ASN A 71 9.29 -2.09 12.38
N ALA A 72 8.36 -2.05 13.33
CA ALA A 72 7.86 -3.25 13.99
C ALA A 72 7.22 -4.22 12.98
N ILE A 73 6.36 -3.73 12.07
CA ILE A 73 5.80 -4.57 11.01
C ILE A 73 6.91 -5.05 10.07
N ARG A 74 7.81 -4.17 9.64
CA ARG A 74 8.85 -4.51 8.67
C ARG A 74 9.94 -5.44 9.19
N ALA A 75 10.06 -5.59 10.51
CA ALA A 75 10.87 -6.65 11.10
C ALA A 75 10.36 -8.05 10.69
N PHE A 76 9.05 -8.22 10.50
CA PHE A 76 8.42 -9.48 10.08
C PHE A 76 8.14 -9.54 8.58
N MET A 77 7.78 -8.40 7.98
CA MET A 77 7.46 -8.29 6.55
C MET A 77 8.25 -7.15 5.90
N PRO A 78 9.55 -7.34 5.60
CA PRO A 78 10.44 -6.26 5.13
C PRO A 78 10.00 -5.60 3.82
N GLN A 79 9.27 -6.34 2.97
CA GLN A 79 8.82 -5.89 1.65
C GLN A 79 7.43 -5.24 1.68
N ILE A 80 6.76 -5.18 2.84
CA ILE A 80 5.39 -4.68 2.92
C ILE A 80 5.29 -3.22 2.44
N PRO A 81 4.38 -2.91 1.50
CA PRO A 81 4.11 -1.52 1.13
C PRO A 81 3.49 -0.77 2.30
N LEU A 82 4.09 0.36 2.66
CA LEU A 82 3.61 1.23 3.72
C LEU A 82 3.08 2.54 3.15
N LEU A 83 1.91 2.94 3.63
CA LEU A 83 1.39 4.28 3.49
C LEU A 83 1.41 4.97 4.84
N VAL A 84 2.16 6.07 4.95
CA VAL A 84 2.20 6.90 6.15
C VAL A 84 1.26 8.09 5.94
N ILE A 85 0.28 8.23 6.84
CA ILE A 85 -0.59 9.40 6.89
C ILE A 85 0.05 10.43 7.82
N THR A 86 0.10 11.68 7.36
CA THR A 86 0.54 12.84 8.14
C THR A 86 -0.45 13.97 7.94
N ASP A 87 -0.44 15.00 8.78
CA ASP A 87 -1.16 16.26 8.55
C ASP A 87 -0.18 17.46 8.65
N PHE A 88 -0.68 18.69 8.53
CA PHE A 88 0.13 19.91 8.67
C PHE A 88 0.61 20.18 10.11
N GLN A 89 -0.03 19.58 11.11
CA GLN A 89 0.31 19.72 12.55
C GLN A 89 1.34 18.67 12.99
N SER A 90 1.29 17.50 12.37
CA SER A 90 2.20 16.38 12.53
C SER A 90 3.57 16.77 11.99
N LEU A 91 4.58 16.57 12.82
CA LEU A 91 5.97 16.80 12.45
C LEU A 91 6.51 15.71 11.52
N ILE A 92 5.71 14.72 11.10
CA ILE A 92 6.16 13.69 10.17
C ILE A 92 6.61 14.34 8.85
N ARG A 93 7.84 14.03 8.45
CA ARG A 93 8.57 14.66 7.35
C ARG A 93 9.33 13.56 6.63
N LYS A 94 9.80 13.85 5.40
CA LYS A 94 10.59 12.89 4.61
C LYS A 94 11.77 12.27 5.37
N ARG A 95 12.46 13.05 6.22
CA ARG A 95 13.56 12.55 7.05
C ARG A 95 13.14 11.44 8.03
N HIS A 96 11.90 11.47 8.52
CA HIS A 96 11.38 10.45 9.42
C HIS A 96 11.14 9.15 8.65
N LEU A 97 10.68 9.24 7.40
CA LEU A 97 10.53 8.08 6.52
C LEU A 97 11.86 7.39 6.21
N GLN A 98 12.97 8.13 6.17
CA GLN A 98 14.31 7.55 5.96
C GLN A 98 14.77 6.67 7.14
N LEU A 99 14.14 6.81 8.31
CA LEU A 99 14.39 5.96 9.48
C LEU A 99 13.58 4.66 9.45
N ILE A 100 12.66 4.52 8.49
CA ILE A 100 11.89 3.29 8.28
C ILE A 100 12.75 2.34 7.43
N THR A 101 13.11 1.22 8.04
CA THR A 101 13.92 0.14 7.47
C THR A 101 13.11 -0.76 6.53
N GLY A 102 13.75 -1.72 5.87
CA GLY A 102 13.12 -2.65 4.92
C GLY A 102 13.16 -2.17 3.46
N THR A 103 12.76 -3.04 2.54
CA THR A 103 12.86 -2.83 1.09
C THR A 103 11.51 -2.55 0.42
N GLY A 104 10.41 -2.63 1.17
CA GLY A 104 9.08 -2.29 0.68
C GLY A 104 8.94 -0.81 0.33
N LEU A 105 8.02 -0.50 -0.57
CA LEU A 105 7.71 0.89 -0.92
C LEU A 105 7.14 1.64 0.29
N ILE A 106 7.49 2.93 0.39
CA ILE A 106 6.89 3.85 1.35
C ILE A 106 6.28 5.00 0.57
N LYS A 107 5.00 5.28 0.83
CA LYS A 107 4.31 6.48 0.38
C LYS A 107 3.92 7.31 1.62
N MET A 108 3.90 8.62 1.45
CA MET A 108 3.36 9.53 2.46
C MET A 108 2.23 10.33 1.80
N ILE A 109 1.10 10.42 2.48
CA ILE A 109 -0.09 11.19 2.07
C ILE A 109 -0.42 12.19 3.17
N LEU A 110 -0.88 13.36 2.75
CA LEU A 110 -1.30 14.43 3.64
C LEU A 110 -2.79 14.30 3.92
N TRP A 111 -3.15 14.25 5.19
CA TRP A 111 -4.51 14.27 5.69
C TRP A 111 -5.05 15.68 5.71
N HIS A 112 -6.25 15.83 5.16
CA HIS A 112 -7.02 17.05 5.15
C HIS A 112 -8.41 16.75 5.70
N GLU A 113 -8.66 17.18 6.94
CA GLU A 113 -9.94 16.96 7.63
C GLU A 113 -11.15 17.50 6.84
N LYS A 114 -10.96 18.57 6.07
CA LYS A 114 -12.01 19.17 5.24
C LYS A 114 -12.31 18.38 3.95
N GLU A 115 -11.45 17.45 3.57
CA GLU A 115 -11.50 16.73 2.30
C GLU A 115 -11.24 15.22 2.50
N PRO A 116 -12.05 14.52 3.30
CA PRO A 116 -11.86 13.10 3.59
C PRO A 116 -11.89 12.21 2.33
N ASP A 117 -12.75 12.55 1.36
CA ASP A 117 -12.86 11.81 0.10
C ASP A 117 -11.57 11.87 -0.73
N SER A 118 -10.79 12.96 -0.59
CA SER A 118 -9.50 13.11 -1.27
C SER A 118 -8.51 12.04 -0.81
N LEU A 119 -8.51 11.69 0.50
CA LEU A 119 -7.68 10.63 1.04
C LEU A 119 -7.98 9.28 0.37
N ILE A 120 -9.26 8.94 0.23
CA ILE A 120 -9.70 7.68 -0.39
C ILE A 120 -9.19 7.60 -1.84
N VAL A 121 -9.40 8.67 -2.62
CA VAL A 121 -8.96 8.74 -4.01
C VAL A 121 -7.45 8.64 -4.13
N GLU A 122 -6.68 9.28 -3.24
CA GLU A 122 -5.22 9.17 -3.25
C GLU A 122 -4.75 7.76 -2.91
N ILE A 123 -5.39 7.09 -1.94
CA ILE A 123 -5.09 5.70 -1.59
C ILE A 123 -5.39 4.80 -2.78
N GLN A 124 -6.56 4.92 -3.42
CA GLN A 124 -6.92 4.16 -4.62
C GLN A 124 -5.89 4.34 -5.74
N ARG A 125 -5.49 5.59 -6.04
CA ARG A 125 -4.46 5.88 -7.05
C ARG A 125 -3.12 5.23 -6.70
N TRP A 126 -2.74 5.23 -5.43
CA TRP A 126 -1.50 4.60 -4.98
C TRP A 126 -1.57 3.08 -5.14
N LEU A 127 -2.66 2.44 -4.70
CA LEU A 127 -2.92 1.01 -4.88
C LEU A 127 -2.89 0.61 -6.36
N HIS A 128 -3.55 1.39 -7.22
CA HIS A 128 -3.53 1.19 -8.67
C HIS A 128 -2.11 1.30 -9.24
N SER A 129 -1.34 2.32 -8.85
CA SER A 129 0.05 2.47 -9.32
C SER A 129 0.94 1.28 -8.93
N PHE A 130 0.65 0.62 -7.81
CA PHE A 130 1.34 -0.57 -7.36
C PHE A 130 1.04 -1.78 -8.25
N ALA A 131 -0.24 -1.99 -8.56
CA ALA A 131 -0.70 -3.06 -9.46
C ALA A 131 -0.12 -2.96 -10.88
N TYR A 132 0.19 -1.75 -11.36
CA TYR A 132 0.78 -1.55 -12.69
C TYR A 132 2.32 -1.64 -12.71
N LYS A 133 3.03 -1.21 -11.66
CA LYS A 133 4.50 -1.29 -11.62
C LYS A 133 5.02 -2.72 -11.51
N THR A 134 4.24 -3.62 -10.91
CA THR A 134 4.55 -5.05 -10.90
C THR A 134 4.35 -5.70 -12.27
N LYS A 135 3.51 -5.14 -13.15
CA LYS A 135 3.29 -5.65 -14.52
C LYS A 135 4.43 -5.35 -15.49
N THR A 136 5.23 -4.32 -15.25
CA THR A 136 6.28 -3.87 -16.18
C THR A 136 7.70 -4.27 -15.77
N ALA A 137 7.88 -4.87 -14.59
CA ALA A 137 9.16 -5.40 -14.15
C ALA A 137 9.42 -6.77 -14.81
N GLN A 138 9.90 -6.78 -16.06
CA GLN A 138 10.47 -8.00 -16.64
C GLN A 138 11.75 -8.37 -15.89
N PRO A 139 11.94 -9.65 -15.49
CA PRO A 139 13.22 -10.09 -14.93
C PRO A 139 14.29 -9.99 -16.01
N SER A 140 15.33 -9.21 -15.77
CA SER A 140 16.50 -9.11 -16.63
C SER A 140 17.41 -10.33 -16.46
N THR A 141 16.92 -11.51 -16.84
CA THR A 141 17.79 -12.67 -17.07
C THR A 141 18.32 -12.62 -18.50
N GLN A 142 19.32 -11.77 -18.75
CA GLN A 142 20.29 -12.04 -19.81
C GLN A 142 21.57 -12.56 -19.15
N SER A 143 21.65 -13.89 -19.07
CA SER A 143 22.87 -14.64 -18.80
C SER A 143 23.90 -14.31 -19.89
N MET A 144 24.90 -13.49 -19.57
CA MET A 144 26.13 -13.45 -20.35
C MET A 144 26.88 -14.77 -20.16
N ARG A 145 26.66 -15.72 -21.08
CA ARG A 145 27.62 -16.81 -21.27
C ARG A 145 28.82 -16.24 -22.03
N ARG A 146 29.99 -16.35 -21.41
CA ARG A 146 31.29 -16.08 -22.03
C ARG A 146 31.65 -17.18 -23.01
#